data_AF-A0A1F3R169-F1
#
_entry.id   AF-A0A1F3R169-F1
#
_cell.length_a   1.000
_cell.length_b   1.000
_cell.length_c   1.000
_cell.angle_alpha   90.00
_cell.angle_beta   90.00
_cell.angle_gamma   90.00
#
_symmetry.space_group_name_H-M   'P 1'
#
loop_
_entity.id
_entity.type
_entity.pdbx_description
1 polymer ?
#
loop_
_entity_poly.entity_id
_entity_poly.type
_entity_poly.pdbx_seq_one_letter_code
_entity_poly.pdbx_strand_id
1 'polypeptide(L)'
;MEQQNFKNHKRILIGFHVITFVITLALLIGSIMNLIHSAKENLYSSSLLILVAVILLLLFYYVRLFPLKAQDRAIRAEEKLRYYVLTGKSLSNKLTTRQIIPIAYI
;
A
#
# COMPACT_ATOMS: atom_id res chain seq x y z
N MET A 1 0.69 25.62 -9.58
CA MET A 1 0.54 24.37 -8.81
C MET A 1 -0.84 24.42 -8.17
N GLU A 2 -1.71 23.46 -8.45
CA GLU A 2 -2.99 23.39 -7.74
C GLU A 2 -2.75 23.19 -6.25
N GLN A 3 -3.52 23.89 -5.40
CA GLN A 3 -3.44 23.71 -3.95
C GLN A 3 -3.94 22.29 -3.59
N GLN A 4 -3.02 21.45 -3.13
CA GLN A 4 -3.32 20.12 -2.62
C GLN A 4 -4.13 20.27 -1.32
N ASN A 5 -5.37 19.75 -1.31
CA ASN A 5 -6.25 19.73 -0.14
C ASN A 5 -6.62 18.28 0.21
N PHE A 6 -7.14 18.07 1.43
CA PHE A 6 -7.57 16.75 1.91
C PHE A 6 -8.57 16.02 0.99
N LYS A 7 -9.30 16.74 0.12
CA LYS A 7 -10.24 16.16 -0.84
C LYS A 7 -9.55 15.59 -2.08
N ASN A 8 -8.43 16.18 -2.51
CA ASN A 8 -7.68 15.76 -3.71
C ASN A 8 -6.47 14.85 -3.41
N HIS A 9 -6.14 14.62 -2.13
CA HIS A 9 -4.95 13.87 -1.74
C HIS A 9 -4.98 12.37 -2.09
N LYS A 10 -6.15 11.73 -2.08
CA LYS A 10 -6.25 10.29 -2.38
C LYS A 10 -6.15 10.05 -3.88
N ARG A 11 -4.93 9.85 -4.38
CA ARG A 11 -4.71 9.33 -5.74
C ARG A 11 -5.13 7.86 -5.82
N ILE A 12 -6.38 7.62 -6.19
CA ILE A 12 -6.91 6.27 -6.45
C ILE A 12 -6.51 5.88 -7.88
N LEU A 13 -5.56 4.97 -8.00
CA LEU A 13 -5.31 4.29 -9.27
C LEU A 13 -6.36 3.19 -9.43
N ILE A 14 -7.39 3.41 -10.25
CA ILE A 14 -8.53 2.50 -10.45
C ILE A 14 -8.07 1.10 -10.81
N GLY A 15 -7.10 0.98 -11.74
CA GLY A 15 -6.53 -0.30 -12.17
C GLY A 15 -5.98 -1.11 -11.01
N PHE A 16 -5.22 -0.47 -10.12
CA PHE A 16 -4.73 -1.14 -8.93
C PHE A 16 -5.88 -1.38 -7.93
N HIS A 17 -6.54 -0.33 -7.44
CA HIS A 17 -7.41 -0.45 -6.26
C HIS A 17 -8.71 -1.21 -6.51
N VAL A 18 -9.32 -1.03 -7.68
CA VAL A 18 -10.63 -1.61 -7.99
C VAL A 18 -10.44 -2.88 -8.78
N ILE A 19 -9.74 -2.79 -9.92
CA ILE A 19 -9.65 -3.91 -10.86
C ILE A 19 -8.85 -5.07 -10.24
N THR A 20 -7.64 -4.84 -9.71
CA THR A 20 -6.87 -5.96 -9.12
C THR A 20 -7.53 -6.55 -7.87
N PHE A 21 -8.19 -5.73 -7.04
CA PHE A 21 -8.91 -6.22 -5.86
C PHE A 21 -10.08 -7.13 -6.26
N VAL A 22 -10.92 -6.67 -7.20
CA VAL A 22 -12.10 -7.43 -7.67
C VAL A 22 -11.68 -8.74 -8.32
N ILE A 23 -10.66 -8.73 -9.19
CA ILE A 23 -10.19 -9.96 -9.86
C ILE A 23 -9.56 -10.93 -8.87
N THR A 24 -8.78 -10.43 -7.90
CA THR A 24 -8.19 -11.29 -6.85
C THR A 24 -9.28 -11.91 -5.97
N LEU A 25 -10.33 -11.15 -5.64
CA LEU A 25 -11.48 -11.66 -4.90
C LEU A 25 -12.25 -12.71 -5.70
N ALA A 26 -12.46 -12.49 -7.00
CA ALA A 26 -13.07 -13.47 -7.89
C ALA A 26 -12.25 -14.77 -7.96
N LEU A 27 -10.91 -14.68 -8.02
CA LEU A 27 -10.02 -15.83 -7.96
C LEU A 27 -10.15 -16.59 -6.62
N LEU A 28 -10.24 -15.87 -5.49
CA LEU A 28 -10.43 -16.50 -4.19
C LEU A 28 -11.76 -17.25 -4.13
N ILE A 29 -12.86 -16.61 -4.53
CA ILE A 29 -14.19 -17.23 -4.54
C ILE A 29 -14.20 -18.44 -5.48
N GLY A 30 -13.67 -18.29 -6.70
CA GLY A 30 -13.59 -19.36 -7.68
C GLY A 30 -12.75 -20.54 -7.20
N SER A 31 -11.62 -20.29 -6.53
CA SER A 31 -10.78 -21.35 -5.97
C SER A 31 -11.42 -22.09 -4.79
N ILE A 32 -12.17 -21.37 -3.93
CA ILE A 32 -12.98 -22.00 -2.87
C ILE A 32 -14.09 -22.86 -3.47
N MET A 33 -14.85 -22.35 -4.44
CA MET A 33 -15.88 -23.13 -5.14
C MET A 33 -15.28 -24.36 -5.81
N ASN A 34 -14.13 -24.21 -6.47
CA ASN A 34 -13.40 -25.30 -7.09
C ASN A 34 -12.98 -26.36 -6.06
N LEU A 35 -12.48 -25.96 -4.89
CA LEU A 35 -12.11 -26.90 -3.82
C LEU A 35 -13.34 -27.68 -3.30
N ILE A 36 -14.46 -27.00 -3.07
CA ILE A 36 -15.70 -27.63 -2.55
C ILE A 36 -16.24 -28.69 -3.52
N HIS A 37 -16.11 -28.48 -4.82
CA HIS A 37 -16.61 -29.40 -5.86
C HIS A 37 -15.54 -30.35 -6.42
N SER A 38 -14.31 -30.32 -5.90
CA SER A 38 -13.20 -31.10 -6.44
C SER A 38 -13.29 -32.58 -6.08
N ALA A 39 -13.03 -33.43 -7.08
CA ALA A 39 -12.72 -34.84 -6.86
C ALA A 39 -11.40 -34.99 -6.08
N LYS A 40 -11.19 -36.15 -5.44
CA LYS A 40 -10.02 -36.42 -4.59
C LYS A 40 -8.68 -36.19 -5.31
N GLU A 41 -8.58 -36.56 -6.59
CA GLU A 41 -7.39 -36.34 -7.40
C GLU A 41 -7.03 -34.85 -7.60
N ASN A 42 -8.03 -33.96 -7.54
CA ASN A 42 -7.86 -32.53 -7.81
C ASN A 42 -7.72 -31.68 -6.54
N LEU A 43 -7.93 -32.26 -5.35
CA LEU A 43 -7.89 -31.52 -4.08
C LEU A 43 -6.57 -30.77 -3.87
N TYR A 44 -5.45 -31.39 -4.24
CA TYR A 44 -4.14 -30.73 -4.09
C TYR A 44 -4.05 -29.47 -4.95
N SER A 45 -4.34 -29.57 -6.25
CA SER A 45 -4.34 -28.43 -7.17
C SER A 45 -5.31 -27.33 -6.74
N SER A 46 -6.51 -27.71 -6.30
CA SER A 46 -7.53 -26.77 -5.81
C SER A 46 -7.09 -26.05 -4.55
N SER A 47 -6.38 -26.73 -3.65
CA SER A 47 -5.81 -26.12 -2.44
C SER A 47 -4.69 -25.12 -2.75
N LEU A 48 -3.87 -25.41 -3.77
CA LEU A 48 -2.82 -24.49 -4.25
C LEU A 48 -3.41 -23.21 -4.85
N LEU A 49 -4.54 -23.31 -5.56
CA LEU A 49 -5.21 -22.11 -6.09
C LEU A 49 -5.68 -21.17 -4.98
N ILE A 50 -6.17 -21.71 -3.87
CA ILE A 50 -6.52 -20.90 -2.69
C ILE A 50 -5.26 -20.25 -2.10
N LEU A 51 -4.17 -21.00 -1.97
CA LEU A 51 -2.90 -20.46 -1.48
C LEU A 51 -2.41 -19.30 -2.35
N VAL A 52 -2.48 -19.44 -3.69
CA VAL A 52 -2.14 -18.37 -4.63
C VAL A 52 -3.04 -17.15 -4.42
N ALA A 53 -4.35 -17.33 -4.28
CA ALA A 53 -5.28 -16.23 -4.03
C ALA A 53 -4.95 -15.47 -2.73
N VAL A 54 -4.60 -16.20 -1.66
CA VAL A 54 -4.17 -15.60 -0.39
C VAL A 54 -2.84 -14.84 -0.54
N ILE A 55 -1.86 -15.41 -1.23
CA ILE A 55 -0.58 -14.74 -1.52
C ILE A 55 -0.82 -13.42 -2.27
N LEU A 56 -1.70 -13.43 -3.28
CA LEU A 56 -2.03 -12.23 -4.06
C LEU A 56 -2.75 -11.17 -3.21
N LEU A 57 -3.64 -11.55 -2.30
CA LEU A 57 -4.26 -10.61 -1.36
C LEU A 57 -3.24 -9.96 -0.41
N LEU A 58 -2.31 -10.75 0.12
CA LEU A 58 -1.22 -10.24 0.95
C LEU A 58 -0.33 -9.29 0.15
N LEU A 59 0.03 -9.64 -1.09
CA LEU A 59 0.79 -8.77 -1.98
C LEU A 59 0.06 -7.45 -2.25
N PHE A 60 -1.23 -7.50 -2.60
CA PHE A 60 -2.06 -6.30 -2.79
C PHE A 60 -2.00 -5.37 -1.58
N TYR A 61 -2.07 -5.93 -0.36
CA TYR A 61 -1.97 -5.18 0.88
C TYR A 61 -0.57 -4.60 1.14
N TYR A 62 0.48 -5.42 1.06
CA TYR A 62 1.85 -4.98 1.39
C TYR A 62 2.43 -3.99 0.36
N VAL A 63 2.08 -4.13 -0.92
CA VAL A 63 2.45 -3.18 -1.97
C VAL A 63 1.90 -1.77 -1.68
N ARG A 64 0.82 -1.64 -0.91
CA ARG A 64 0.32 -0.35 -0.45
C ARG A 64 1.04 0.17 0.78
N LEU A 65 1.35 -0.70 1.73
CA LEU A 65 1.97 -0.30 2.99
C LEU A 65 3.44 0.12 2.84
N PHE A 66 4.23 -0.59 2.04
CA PHE A 66 5.67 -0.35 1.99
C PHE A 66 6.06 0.99 1.36
N PRO A 67 5.45 1.43 0.24
CA PRO A 67 5.75 2.74 -0.34
C PRO A 67 5.36 3.89 0.58
N LEU A 68 4.24 3.79 1.29
CA LEU A 68 3.82 4.82 2.26
C LEU A 68 4.86 4.98 3.36
N LYS A 69 5.34 3.87 3.95
CA LYS A 69 6.40 3.91 4.96
C LYS A 69 7.73 4.42 4.40
N ALA A 70 8.06 4.10 3.15
CA ALA A 70 9.26 4.60 2.50
C ALA A 70 9.18 6.11 2.21
N GLN A 71 8.00 6.57 1.76
CA GLN A 71 7.69 7.96 1.50
C GLN A 71 7.77 8.79 2.78
N ASP A 72 7.19 8.32 3.89
CA ASP A 72 7.28 8.99 5.20
C ASP A 72 8.73 9.20 5.65
N ARG A 73 9.60 8.21 5.42
CA ARG A 73 11.03 8.32 5.72
C ARG A 73 11.73 9.30 4.80
N ALA A 74 11.40 9.30 3.51
CA ALA A 74 11.97 10.21 2.52
C ALA A 74 11.59 11.67 2.82
N ILE A 75 10.31 11.95 3.08
CA ILE A 75 9.84 13.31 3.44
C ILE A 75 10.54 13.79 4.73
N ARG A 76 10.68 12.92 5.74
CA ARG A 76 11.41 13.27 6.96
C ARG A 76 12.88 13.62 6.69
N ALA A 77 13.54 12.92 5.77
CA ALA A 77 14.93 13.20 5.41
C ALA A 77 15.05 14.53 4.64
N GLU A 78 14.13 14.79 3.71
CA GLU A 78 14.04 16.05 2.95
C GLU A 78 13.84 17.25 3.87
N GLU A 79 12.87 17.20 4.79
CA GLU A 79 12.60 18.30 5.71
C GLU A 79 13.73 18.52 6.72
N LYS A 80 14.40 17.45 7.17
CA LYS A 80 15.62 17.57 7.99
C LYS A 80 16.74 18.29 7.25
N LEU A 81 16.95 17.95 5.98
CA LEU A 81 17.96 18.60 5.14
C LEU A 81 17.60 20.07 4.90
N ARG A 82 16.34 20.37 4.56
CA ARG A 82 15.85 21.73 4.36
C ARG A 82 16.05 22.60 5.60
N TYR A 83 15.68 22.08 6.78
CA TYR A 83 15.90 22.78 8.05
C TYR A 83 17.39 23.04 8.31
N TYR A 84 18.26 22.07 8.03
CA TYR A 84 19.70 22.22 8.19
C TYR A 84 20.28 23.27 7.24
N VAL A 85 19.89 23.25 5.96
CA VAL A 85 20.34 24.25 4.97
C VAL A 85 19.93 25.67 5.36
N LEU A 86 18.74 25.86 5.95
CA LEU A 86 18.24 27.17 6.34
C LEU A 86 18.81 27.69 7.68
N THR A 87 19.10 26.80 8.64
CA THR A 87 19.43 27.19 10.03
C THR A 87 20.85 26.82 10.45
N GLY A 88 21.54 25.97 9.68
CA GLY A 88 22.82 25.36 10.06
C GLY A 88 22.72 24.34 11.21
N LYS A 89 21.51 24.05 11.71
CA LYS A 89 21.27 23.16 12.87
C LYS A 89 20.49 21.93 12.46
N SER A 90 20.72 20.80 13.13
CA SER A 90 19.94 19.59 12.89
C SER A 90 18.52 19.73 13.45
N LEU A 91 17.51 19.33 12.69
CA LEU A 91 16.13 19.29 13.18
C LEU A 91 15.99 18.25 14.31
N SER A 92 15.35 18.65 15.41
CA SER A 92 15.17 17.81 16.60
C SER A 92 14.51 16.47 16.28
N ASN A 93 15.10 15.37 16.77
CA ASN A 93 14.55 14.03 16.61
C ASN A 93 13.27 13.79 17.45
N LYS A 94 12.92 14.71 18.37
CA LYS A 94 11.70 14.62 19.19
C LYS A 94 10.42 14.93 18.40
N LEU A 95 10.54 15.55 17.22
CA LEU A 95 9.41 15.86 16.37
C LEU A 95 8.98 14.62 15.58
N THR A 96 7.68 14.33 15.62
CA THR A 96 7.07 13.24 14.86
C THR A 96 6.94 13.61 13.39
N THR A 97 6.91 12.63 12.48
CA THR A 97 6.75 12.88 11.04
C THR A 97 5.52 13.74 10.75
N ARG A 98 4.40 13.51 11.44
CA ARG A 98 3.16 14.30 11.30
C ARG A 98 3.30 15.78 11.71
N GLN A 99 4.23 16.09 12.61
CA GLN A 99 4.51 17.48 13.02
C GLN A 99 5.50 18.18 12.09
N ILE A 100 6.29 17.41 11.34
CA ILE A 100 7.31 17.91 10.42
C ILE A 100 6.73 18.10 9.02
N ILE A 101 5.82 17.21 8.59
CA ILE A 101 5.29 17.21 7.23
C ILE A 101 4.40 18.45 7.00
N PRO A 102 4.73 19.31 6.01
CA PRO A 102 3.82 20.34 5.53
C PRO A 102 2.59 19.71 4.87
N ILE A 103 1.42 20.35 5.02
CA ILE A 103 0.12 19.89 4.46
C ILE A 103 0.21 19.58 2.95
N ALA A 104 1.11 20.23 2.21
CA ALA A 104 1.32 20.00 0.78
C ALA A 104 1.86 18.59 0.43
N TYR A 105 2.47 17.86 1.37
CA TYR A 105 2.95 16.48 1.15
C TYR A 105 1.93 15.42 1.63
N ILE A 106 0.86 15.85 2.31
CA ILE A 106 -0.32 15.06 2.71
C ILE A 106 -1.51 15.46 1.83
#